data_AF-A0A7W7QFD5-F1
#
_entry.id   AF-A0A7W7QFD5-F1
#
_cell.length_a   1.000
_cell.length_b   1.000
_cell.length_c   1.000
_cell.angle_alpha   90.00
_cell.angle_beta   90.00
_cell.angle_gamma   90.00
#
_symmetry.space_group_name_H-M   'P 1'
#
loop_
_entity.id
_entity.type
_entity.pdbx_description
1 polymer ?
#
loop_
_entity_poly.entity_id
_entity_poly.type
_entity_poly.pdbx_seq_one_letter_code
_entity_poly.pdbx_strand_id
1 'polypeptide(L)'
;MTAQRLLILHSGDLGTDDVRQLVDLVVRESGRDLAGVRITTYPAPDPNELLAHALVLEHADELAPEPLSRLSTYTVEAAKGRCVVVAVWADEVRPWVWRTAPEHLARVEATGFGVVRRPGWARLATSGALSFLGCARDGDARRFPELQVVVSVFPSARPRRVRRLMPGGYSRWVDTVFARAGVRMDDGDAAHWLVCGRVLHLAYFSPDPDTAPLVPWDLLSRAEKRGGGELT
;
A
#
# COMPACT_ATOMS: atom_id res chain seq x y z
N MET A 1 7.35 9.50 -4.63
CA MET A 1 6.48 8.79 -5.57
C MET A 1 6.11 9.79 -6.65
N THR A 2 6.19 9.43 -7.92
CA THR A 2 5.74 10.30 -9.01
C THR A 2 4.25 10.11 -9.19
N ALA A 3 3.49 11.20 -9.20
CA ALA A 3 2.11 11.08 -9.63
C ALA A 3 2.07 10.88 -11.16
N GLN A 4 1.12 10.11 -11.68
CA GLN A 4 0.94 9.94 -13.13
C GLN A 4 0.16 11.11 -13.73
N ARG A 5 -0.83 11.61 -12.99
CA ARG A 5 -1.65 12.75 -13.36
C ARG A 5 -2.24 13.40 -12.10
N LEU A 6 -2.71 14.63 -12.26
CA LEU A 6 -3.43 15.40 -11.25
C LEU A 6 -4.75 15.87 -11.86
N LEU A 7 -5.87 15.51 -11.25
CA LEU A 7 -7.19 15.99 -11.65
C LEU A 7 -7.67 17.04 -10.65
N ILE A 8 -8.07 18.21 -11.13
CA ILE A 8 -8.56 19.32 -10.30
C ILE A 8 -10.01 19.60 -10.69
N LEU A 9 -10.96 19.27 -9.82
CA LEU A 9 -12.35 19.67 -9.97
C LEU A 9 -12.57 21.06 -9.37
N HIS A 10 -13.27 21.96 -10.05
CA HIS A 10 -13.51 23.29 -9.51
C HIS A 10 -14.86 23.87 -9.95
N SER A 11 -15.52 24.60 -9.06
CA SER A 11 -16.58 25.52 -9.47
C SER A 11 -15.95 26.84 -9.95
N GLY A 12 -16.51 27.50 -10.96
CA GLY A 12 -16.07 28.83 -11.45
C GLY A 12 -14.68 28.89 -12.13
N ASP A 13 -14.19 30.11 -12.41
CA ASP A 13 -12.96 30.33 -13.20
C ASP A 13 -11.68 30.16 -12.38
N LEU A 14 -10.88 29.13 -12.69
CA LEU A 14 -9.62 28.83 -12.02
C LEU A 14 -8.45 29.49 -12.77
N GLY A 15 -7.76 30.43 -12.13
CA GLY A 15 -6.58 31.07 -12.71
C GLY A 15 -5.33 30.20 -12.60
N THR A 16 -4.28 30.55 -13.35
CA THR A 16 -2.99 29.83 -13.31
C THR A 16 -2.34 29.87 -11.92
N ASP A 17 -2.46 30.98 -11.19
CA ASP A 17 -1.91 31.09 -9.84
C ASP A 17 -2.70 30.26 -8.82
N ASP A 18 -4.02 30.14 -8.99
CA ASP A 18 -4.86 29.27 -8.17
C ASP A 18 -4.45 27.80 -8.36
N VAL A 19 -4.25 27.37 -9.62
CA VAL A 19 -3.75 26.02 -9.94
C VAL A 19 -2.40 25.76 -9.28
N ARG A 20 -1.46 26.71 -9.33
CA ARG A 20 -0.13 26.54 -8.72
C ARG A 20 -0.23 26.37 -7.20
N GLN A 21 -1.03 27.20 -6.53
CA GLN A 21 -1.23 27.09 -5.07
C GLN A 21 -1.86 25.76 -4.66
N LEU A 22 -2.81 25.25 -5.46
CA LEU A 22 -3.43 23.94 -5.23
C LEU A 22 -2.42 22.81 -5.40
N VAL A 23 -1.59 22.86 -6.44
CA VAL A 23 -0.51 21.89 -6.65
C VAL A 23 0.46 21.89 -5.48
N ASP A 24 0.92 23.06 -5.03
CA ASP A 24 1.85 23.20 -3.90
C ASP A 24 1.26 22.66 -2.60
N LEU A 25 -0.04 22.92 -2.37
CA LEU A 25 -0.76 22.36 -1.23
C LEU A 25 -0.81 20.84 -1.32
N VAL A 26 -1.15 20.28 -2.47
CA VAL A 26 -1.21 18.82 -2.65
C VAL A 26 0.18 18.19 -2.49
N VAL A 27 1.25 18.81 -2.98
CA VAL A 27 2.63 18.36 -2.73
C VAL A 27 2.91 18.31 -1.23
N ARG A 28 2.55 19.37 -0.49
CA ARG A 28 2.74 19.46 0.96
C ARG A 28 1.94 18.41 1.73
N GLU A 29 0.64 18.27 1.43
CA GLU A 29 -0.26 17.34 2.12
C GLU A 29 0.02 15.87 1.77
N SER A 30 0.33 15.59 0.50
CA SER A 30 0.56 14.21 0.04
C SER A 30 2.02 13.75 0.17
N GLY A 31 2.97 14.68 0.34
CA GLY A 31 4.40 14.41 0.27
C GLY A 31 4.88 13.90 -1.10
N ARG A 32 4.07 14.06 -2.16
CA ARG A 32 4.37 13.57 -3.51
C ARG A 32 5.06 14.62 -4.35
N ASP A 33 5.96 14.17 -5.22
CA ASP A 33 6.54 15.01 -6.25
C ASP A 33 5.59 15.04 -7.45
N LEU A 34 5.17 16.25 -7.82
CA LEU A 34 4.28 16.50 -8.94
C LEU A 34 5.00 17.13 -10.16
N ALA A 35 6.35 17.14 -10.16
CA ALA A 35 7.12 17.59 -11.31
C ALA A 35 6.83 16.72 -12.55
N GLY A 36 6.50 17.37 -13.68
CA GLY A 36 6.22 16.70 -14.96
C GLY A 36 4.87 15.97 -15.01
N VAL A 37 4.05 16.06 -13.97
CA VAL A 37 2.74 15.42 -13.88
C VAL A 37 1.74 16.17 -14.75
N ARG A 38 0.97 15.43 -15.56
CA ARG A 38 -0.09 16.05 -16.37
C ARG A 38 -1.22 16.50 -15.45
N ILE A 39 -1.45 17.81 -15.42
CA ILE A 39 -2.54 18.44 -14.67
C ILE A 39 -3.72 18.64 -15.63
N THR A 40 -4.90 18.19 -15.23
CA THR A 40 -6.15 18.44 -15.96
C THR A 40 -7.16 19.10 -15.02
N THR A 41 -7.70 20.23 -15.44
CA THR A 41 -8.74 20.97 -14.72
C THR A 41 -10.11 20.67 -15.32
N TYR A 42 -11.10 20.36 -14.49
CA TYR A 42 -12.47 20.13 -14.91
C TYR A 42 -13.41 21.08 -14.17
N PRO A 43 -14.15 21.94 -14.91
CA PRO A 43 -15.18 22.76 -14.31
C PRO A 43 -16.36 21.87 -13.89
N ALA A 44 -16.75 21.97 -12.62
CA ALA A 44 -17.84 21.23 -12.01
C ALA A 44 -18.64 22.18 -11.09
N PRO A 45 -19.96 22.32 -11.29
CA PRO A 45 -20.80 23.16 -10.42
C PRO A 45 -20.76 22.72 -8.96
N ASP A 46 -20.70 21.41 -8.72
CA ASP A 46 -20.60 20.78 -7.40
C ASP A 46 -19.43 19.76 -7.39
N PRO A 47 -18.19 20.23 -7.18
CA PRO A 47 -17.02 19.39 -7.17
C PRO A 47 -16.99 18.53 -5.90
N ASN A 48 -17.10 17.22 -6.08
CA ASN A 48 -17.13 16.24 -4.98
C ASN A 48 -16.33 14.97 -5.34
N GLU A 49 -16.09 14.14 -4.33
CA GLU A 49 -15.31 12.90 -4.46
C GLU A 49 -15.92 11.91 -5.45
N LEU A 50 -17.25 11.76 -5.45
CA LEU A 50 -17.95 10.86 -6.37
C LEU A 50 -17.74 11.25 -7.83
N LEU A 51 -17.77 12.54 -8.13
CA LEU A 51 -17.49 13.06 -9.47
C LEU A 51 -16.03 12.82 -9.86
N ALA A 52 -15.09 12.99 -8.92
CA ALA A 52 -13.68 12.68 -9.18
C ALA A 52 -13.50 11.20 -9.52
N HIS A 53 -14.19 10.30 -8.81
CA HIS A 53 -14.17 8.87 -9.07
C HIS A 53 -14.75 8.55 -10.45
N ALA A 54 -15.88 9.15 -10.81
CA ALA A 54 -16.53 8.95 -12.10
C ALA A 54 -15.63 9.36 -13.27
N LEU A 55 -14.99 10.53 -13.19
CA LEU A 55 -14.07 11.03 -14.23
C LEU A 55 -12.81 10.16 -14.35
N VAL A 56 -12.32 9.63 -13.22
CA VAL A 56 -11.20 8.69 -13.22
C VAL A 56 -11.58 7.38 -13.94
N LEU A 57 -12.81 6.90 -13.75
CA LEU A 57 -13.31 5.73 -14.47
C LEU A 57 -13.57 5.99 -15.95
N GLU A 58 -14.07 7.16 -16.32
CA GLU A 58 -14.30 7.55 -17.73
C GLU A 58 -13.00 7.55 -18.54
N HIS A 59 -11.88 7.87 -17.89
CA HIS A 59 -10.56 7.84 -18.49
C HIS A 59 -9.79 6.54 -18.19
N ALA A 60 -10.43 5.48 -17.70
CA ALA A 60 -9.78 4.24 -17.28
C ALA A 60 -8.93 3.58 -18.37
N ASP A 61 -9.31 3.70 -19.64
CA ASP A 61 -8.58 3.10 -20.77
C ASP A 61 -7.22 3.77 -21.03
N GLU A 62 -7.06 5.03 -20.59
CA GLU A 62 -5.77 5.74 -20.60
C GLU A 62 -4.95 5.49 -19.31
N LEU A 63 -5.52 4.73 -18.36
CA LEU A 63 -4.98 4.54 -17.03
C LEU A 63 -4.55 3.08 -16.86
N ALA A 64 -3.52 2.88 -16.04
CA ALA A 64 -3.16 1.53 -15.60
C ALA A 64 -4.33 0.89 -14.80
N PRO A 65 -4.38 -0.45 -14.73
CA PRO A 65 -5.52 -1.17 -14.16
C PRO A 65 -5.90 -0.71 -12.74
N GLU A 66 -7.20 -0.81 -12.43
CA GLU A 66 -7.85 -0.42 -11.18
C GLU A 66 -7.60 1.05 -10.74
N PRO A 67 -8.03 2.04 -11.54
CA PRO A 67 -7.66 3.44 -11.31
C PRO A 67 -8.25 4.06 -10.03
N LEU A 68 -9.39 3.54 -9.52
CA LEU A 68 -10.01 4.02 -8.28
C LEU A 68 -9.22 3.64 -7.02
N SER A 69 -8.56 2.49 -7.01
CA SER A 69 -7.81 2.03 -5.84
C SER A 69 -6.52 2.81 -5.61
N ARG A 70 -6.05 3.48 -6.67
CA ARG A 70 -4.83 4.30 -6.73
C ARG A 70 -5.12 5.78 -6.61
N LEU A 71 -6.39 6.13 -6.40
CA LEU A 71 -6.86 7.50 -6.27
C LEU A 71 -6.66 7.98 -4.83
N SER A 72 -6.13 9.18 -4.68
CA SER A 72 -6.16 9.90 -3.42
C SER A 72 -6.85 11.23 -3.68
N THR A 73 -7.96 11.45 -2.98
CA THR A 73 -8.81 12.64 -3.09
C THR A 73 -8.49 13.60 -1.94
N TYR A 74 -8.34 14.88 -2.25
CA TYR A 74 -8.14 15.95 -1.28
C TYR A 74 -9.16 17.03 -1.53
N THR A 75 -9.93 17.39 -0.52
CA THR A 75 -10.88 18.50 -0.60
C THR A 75 -10.23 19.75 -0.03
N VAL A 76 -10.14 20.79 -0.85
CA VAL A 76 -9.51 22.06 -0.48
C VAL A 76 -10.50 23.20 -0.75
N GLU A 77 -10.68 24.09 0.22
CA GLU A 77 -11.35 25.37 -0.05
C GLU A 77 -10.35 26.36 -0.65
N ALA A 78 -10.54 26.72 -1.92
CA ALA A 78 -9.83 27.82 -2.54
C ALA A 78 -10.35 29.17 -2.00
N ALA A 79 -9.50 30.21 -2.06
CA ALA A 79 -9.74 31.55 -1.48
C ALA A 79 -11.05 32.26 -1.90
N LYS A 80 -11.77 31.75 -2.91
CA LYS A 80 -13.05 32.27 -3.39
C LYS A 80 -14.25 31.35 -3.08
N GLY A 81 -14.16 30.51 -2.04
CA GLY A 81 -15.25 29.63 -1.60
C GLY A 81 -15.50 28.45 -2.54
N ARG A 82 -14.44 27.96 -3.20
CA ARG A 82 -14.54 26.92 -4.22
C ARG A 82 -13.90 25.65 -3.71
N CYS A 83 -14.73 24.64 -3.47
CA CYS A 83 -14.28 23.29 -3.16
C CYS A 83 -13.51 22.75 -4.36
N VAL A 84 -12.27 22.31 -4.13
CA VAL A 84 -11.45 21.67 -5.14
C VAL A 84 -11.13 20.26 -4.67
N VAL A 85 -11.63 19.26 -5.40
CA VAL A 85 -11.24 17.88 -5.19
C VAL A 85 -10.04 17.58 -6.09
N VAL A 86 -8.90 17.33 -5.46
CA VAL A 86 -7.66 16.97 -6.17
C VAL A 86 -7.46 15.47 -6.12
N ALA A 87 -7.35 14.85 -7.30
CA ALA A 87 -7.12 13.42 -7.44
C ALA A 87 -5.67 13.17 -7.91
N VAL A 88 -4.87 12.51 -7.06
CA VAL A 88 -3.46 12.19 -7.36
C VAL A 88 -3.29 10.71 -7.65
N TRP A 89 -2.96 10.35 -8.88
CA TRP A 89 -2.64 8.99 -9.28
C TRP A 89 -1.19 8.66 -8.95
N ALA A 90 -0.88 7.69 -8.07
CA ALA A 90 0.52 7.28 -7.85
C ALA A 90 0.98 6.28 -8.94
N ASP A 91 2.15 6.51 -9.54
CA ASP A 91 2.81 5.46 -10.32
C ASP A 91 3.28 4.37 -9.34
N GLU A 92 2.71 3.18 -9.47
CA GLU A 92 3.14 2.08 -8.63
C GLU A 92 4.52 1.64 -9.08
N VAL A 93 5.45 1.61 -8.14
CA VAL A 93 6.80 1.08 -8.42
C VAL A 93 6.72 -0.41 -8.77
N ARG A 94 5.63 -1.08 -8.37
CA ARG A 94 5.48 -2.55 -8.45
C ARG A 94 4.07 -2.97 -8.89
N PRO A 95 3.63 -2.62 -10.12
CA PRO A 95 2.28 -2.91 -10.60
C PRO A 95 1.99 -4.42 -10.70
N TRP A 96 3.03 -5.25 -10.76
CA TRP A 96 2.91 -6.70 -10.77
C TRP A 96 2.33 -7.29 -9.46
N VAL A 97 2.33 -6.51 -8.37
CA VAL A 97 1.75 -6.88 -7.06
C VAL A 97 0.27 -7.23 -7.18
N TRP A 98 -0.49 -6.51 -8.01
CA TRP A 98 -1.92 -6.73 -8.23
C TRP A 98 -2.28 -8.14 -8.65
N ARG A 99 -1.37 -8.83 -9.34
CA ARG A 99 -1.53 -10.23 -9.69
C ARG A 99 -0.91 -11.15 -8.63
N THR A 100 0.33 -10.86 -8.24
CA THR A 100 1.12 -11.80 -7.43
C THR A 100 0.67 -11.88 -5.97
N ALA A 101 0.20 -10.78 -5.37
CA ALA A 101 -0.28 -10.80 -3.98
C ALA A 101 -1.58 -11.62 -3.83
N PRO A 102 -2.64 -11.41 -4.65
CA PRO A 102 -3.82 -12.27 -4.60
C PRO A 102 -3.52 -13.75 -4.86
N GLU A 103 -2.67 -14.07 -5.84
CA GLU A 103 -2.23 -15.45 -6.08
C GLU A 103 -1.52 -16.06 -4.85
N HIS A 104 -0.76 -15.24 -4.11
CA HIS A 104 -0.07 -15.68 -2.89
C HIS A 104 -1.06 -15.92 -1.75
N LEU A 105 -2.01 -15.01 -1.54
CA LEU A 105 -3.06 -15.16 -0.51
C LEU A 105 -3.90 -16.40 -0.77
N ALA A 106 -4.34 -16.62 -2.03
CA ALA A 106 -5.12 -17.80 -2.42
C ALA A 106 -4.37 -19.11 -2.15
N ARG A 107 -3.04 -19.14 -2.38
CA ARG A 107 -2.22 -20.31 -2.04
C ARG A 107 -2.19 -20.58 -0.54
N VAL A 108 -2.09 -19.54 0.29
CA VAL A 108 -2.12 -19.70 1.76
C VAL A 108 -3.50 -20.14 2.23
N GLU A 109 -4.58 -19.57 1.69
CA GLU A 109 -5.96 -19.97 1.98
C GLU A 109 -6.19 -21.45 1.71
N ALA A 110 -5.65 -21.99 0.61
CA ALA A 110 -5.74 -23.40 0.28
C ALA A 110 -5.04 -24.33 1.30
N THR A 111 -4.13 -23.81 2.14
CA THR A 111 -3.47 -24.61 3.21
C THR A 111 -4.34 -24.78 4.46
N GLY A 112 -5.41 -24.00 4.61
CA GLY A 112 -6.28 -24.04 5.79
C GLY A 112 -5.67 -23.43 7.06
N PHE A 113 -4.61 -22.62 6.93
CA PHE A 113 -3.91 -22.01 8.06
C PHE A 113 -4.83 -21.11 8.89
N GLY A 114 -4.76 -21.16 10.23
CA GLY A 114 -5.71 -20.46 11.11
C GLY A 114 -5.81 -18.94 10.87
N VAL A 115 -4.70 -18.30 10.47
CA VAL A 115 -4.65 -16.85 10.18
C VAL A 115 -5.64 -16.42 9.09
N VAL A 116 -6.01 -17.30 8.16
CA VAL A 116 -6.87 -16.93 7.02
C VAL A 116 -8.31 -16.66 7.44
N ARG A 117 -8.68 -17.08 8.65
CA ARG A 117 -9.99 -16.82 9.25
C ARG A 117 -10.04 -15.49 10.00
N ARG A 118 -8.89 -14.81 10.14
CA ARG A 118 -8.81 -13.55 10.89
C ARG A 118 -9.44 -12.41 10.09
N PRO A 119 -10.17 -11.48 10.73
CA PRO A 119 -10.76 -10.34 10.02
C PRO A 119 -9.74 -9.48 9.25
N GLY A 120 -8.53 -9.30 9.81
CA GLY A 120 -7.45 -8.58 9.15
C GLY A 120 -6.97 -9.25 7.86
N TRP A 121 -7.11 -10.57 7.71
CA TRP A 121 -6.62 -11.30 6.54
C TRP A 121 -7.31 -10.83 5.26
N ALA A 122 -8.64 -10.70 5.30
CA ALA A 122 -9.44 -10.22 4.18
C ALA A 122 -9.02 -8.80 3.73
N ARG A 123 -8.44 -7.99 4.62
CA ARG A 123 -7.95 -6.65 4.28
C ARG A 123 -6.76 -6.67 3.33
N LEU A 124 -5.94 -7.71 3.35
CA LEU A 124 -4.74 -7.82 2.49
C LEU A 124 -5.07 -7.86 0.99
N ALA A 125 -6.26 -8.35 0.64
CA ALA A 125 -6.73 -8.42 -0.75
C ALA A 125 -7.51 -7.18 -1.19
N THR A 126 -7.77 -6.23 -0.29
CA THR A 126 -8.50 -4.99 -0.66
C THR A 126 -7.64 -4.12 -1.56
N SER A 127 -8.27 -3.40 -2.47
CA SER A 127 -7.56 -2.57 -3.44
C SER A 127 -6.70 -1.49 -2.76
N GLY A 128 -7.12 -0.96 -1.60
CA GLY A 128 -6.30 -0.03 -0.81
C GLY A 128 -5.02 -0.65 -0.23
N ALA A 129 -5.05 -1.93 0.16
CA ALA A 129 -3.87 -2.65 0.64
C ALA A 129 -2.91 -3.02 -0.50
N LEU A 130 -3.46 -3.46 -1.64
CA LEU A 130 -2.67 -3.78 -2.84
C LEU A 130 -2.01 -2.52 -3.42
N SER A 131 -2.73 -1.40 -3.50
CA SER A 131 -2.15 -0.13 -3.93
C SER A 131 -1.04 0.36 -2.99
N PHE A 132 -1.24 0.23 -1.68
CA PHE A 132 -0.19 0.52 -0.70
C PHE A 132 1.06 -0.33 -0.95
N LEU A 133 0.92 -1.65 -1.11
CA LEU A 133 2.04 -2.54 -1.40
C LEU A 133 2.74 -2.22 -2.74
N GLY A 134 1.97 -1.85 -3.77
CA GLY A 134 2.48 -1.42 -5.08
C GLY A 134 3.33 -0.15 -5.01
N CYS A 135 3.03 0.74 -4.06
CA CYS A 135 3.70 2.03 -3.87
C CYS A 135 4.81 2.04 -2.80
N ALA A 136 4.74 1.13 -1.82
CA ALA A 136 5.52 1.21 -0.59
C ALA A 136 7.04 1.22 -0.81
N ARG A 137 7.75 2.03 0.00
CA ARG A 137 9.20 1.99 0.14
C ARG A 137 9.60 1.01 1.25
N ASP A 138 10.89 0.76 1.35
CA ASP A 138 11.43 -0.06 2.44
C ASP A 138 11.12 0.61 3.78
N GLY A 139 10.49 -0.13 4.69
CA GLY A 139 10.10 0.34 6.01
C GLY A 139 8.77 1.09 6.08
N ASP A 140 8.07 1.28 4.95
CA ASP A 140 6.76 1.93 4.97
C ASP A 140 5.74 1.06 5.71
N ALA A 141 4.86 1.72 6.47
CA ALA A 141 3.79 1.09 7.23
C ALA A 141 2.47 1.83 7.05
N ARG A 142 1.36 1.08 7.08
CA ARG A 142 0.01 1.65 7.00
C ARG A 142 -0.97 0.86 7.85
N ARG A 143 -1.83 1.58 8.57
CA ARG A 143 -2.95 1.01 9.34
C ARG A 143 -4.20 0.93 8.47
N PHE A 144 -4.85 -0.22 8.53
CA PHE A 144 -6.18 -0.51 8.04
C PHE A 144 -7.04 -0.91 9.26
N PRO A 145 -8.38 -0.91 9.17
CA PRO A 145 -9.22 -1.45 10.23
C PRO A 145 -8.78 -2.89 10.55
N GLU A 146 -8.42 -3.14 11.82
CA GLU A 146 -8.00 -4.45 12.37
C GLU A 146 -6.68 -5.03 11.80
N LEU A 147 -5.96 -4.29 10.95
CA LEU A 147 -4.72 -4.75 10.32
C LEU A 147 -3.69 -3.63 10.23
N GLN A 148 -2.45 -3.91 10.64
CA GLN A 148 -1.29 -3.08 10.36
C GLN A 148 -0.40 -3.77 9.33
N VAL A 149 -0.06 -3.07 8.25
CA VAL A 149 0.78 -3.62 7.18
C VAL A 149 2.11 -2.90 7.16
N VAL A 150 3.20 -3.65 7.17
CA VAL A 150 4.57 -3.14 6.97
C VAL A 150 5.16 -3.77 5.72
N VAL A 151 5.96 -3.00 4.98
CA VAL A 151 6.63 -3.46 3.77
C VAL A 151 8.15 -3.32 3.93
N SER A 152 8.87 -4.41 3.67
CA SER A 152 10.33 -4.36 3.51
C SER A 152 10.71 -4.74 2.09
N VAL A 153 11.68 -4.03 1.51
CA VAL A 153 12.07 -4.14 0.11
C VAL A 153 13.51 -4.61 0.01
N PHE A 154 13.71 -5.75 -0.64
CA PHE A 154 15.02 -6.36 -0.87
C PHE A 154 15.39 -6.33 -2.34
N PRO A 155 16.65 -5.99 -2.69
CA PRO A 155 17.11 -5.93 -4.08
C PRO A 155 17.28 -7.31 -4.73
N SER A 156 17.09 -8.40 -3.99
CA SER A 156 17.35 -9.77 -4.44
C SER A 156 16.19 -10.70 -4.11
N ALA A 157 15.76 -11.49 -5.08
CA ALA A 157 14.81 -12.59 -4.89
C ALA A 157 15.44 -13.85 -4.24
N ARG A 158 16.77 -13.97 -4.21
CA ARG A 158 17.45 -15.17 -3.70
C ARG A 158 17.35 -15.25 -2.17
N PRO A 159 16.71 -16.27 -1.57
CA PRO A 159 16.51 -16.36 -0.12
C PRO A 159 17.81 -16.29 0.68
N ARG A 160 18.89 -16.94 0.20
CA ARG A 160 20.21 -16.88 0.85
C ARG A 160 20.77 -15.47 0.96
N ARG A 161 20.51 -14.59 -0.03
CA ARG A 161 20.96 -13.19 0.00
C ARG A 161 20.08 -12.35 0.92
N VAL A 162 18.76 -12.55 0.88
CA VAL A 162 17.81 -11.88 1.77
C VAL A 162 18.12 -12.20 3.23
N ARG A 163 18.33 -13.48 3.59
CA ARG A 163 18.68 -13.90 4.96
C ARG A 163 19.98 -13.29 5.50
N ARG A 164 20.95 -12.94 4.64
CA ARG A 164 22.19 -12.27 5.08
C ARG A 164 21.92 -10.87 5.62
N LEU A 165 20.79 -10.27 5.27
CA LEU A 165 20.34 -8.95 5.73
C LEU A 165 19.52 -9.03 7.03
N MET A 166 19.29 -10.24 7.55
CA MET A 166 18.49 -10.51 8.75
C MET A 166 19.36 -11.22 9.81
N PRO A 167 20.35 -10.52 10.41
CA PRO A 167 21.22 -11.12 11.41
C PRO A 167 20.39 -11.59 12.61
N GLY A 168 20.55 -12.87 12.98
CA GLY A 168 19.80 -13.49 14.07
C GLY A 168 18.48 -14.16 13.66
N GLY A 169 18.13 -14.17 12.36
CA GLY A 169 16.92 -14.83 11.86
C GLY A 169 15.80 -13.84 11.53
N TYR A 170 14.74 -14.36 10.90
CA TYR A 170 13.59 -13.55 10.50
C TYR A 170 12.82 -13.04 11.73
N SER A 171 12.57 -13.89 12.74
CA SER A 171 11.76 -13.55 13.91
C SER A 171 12.34 -12.36 14.68
N ARG A 172 13.63 -12.40 15.02
CA ARG A 172 14.30 -11.29 15.72
C ARG A 172 14.34 -10.01 14.88
N TRP A 173 14.49 -10.17 13.56
CA TRP A 173 14.56 -9.05 12.64
C TRP A 173 13.20 -8.36 12.48
N VAL A 174 12.10 -9.12 12.36
CA VAL A 174 10.76 -8.54 12.19
C VAL A 174 10.31 -7.77 13.44
N ASP A 175 10.67 -8.19 14.65
CA ASP A 175 10.39 -7.43 15.87
C ASP A 175 10.98 -6.00 15.79
N THR A 176 12.19 -5.87 15.26
CA THR A 176 12.85 -4.57 15.07
C THR A 176 12.17 -3.74 13.98
N VAL A 177 11.70 -4.39 12.91
CA VAL A 177 10.94 -3.74 11.84
C VAL A 177 9.62 -3.19 12.36
N PHE A 178 8.86 -3.99 13.10
CA PHE A 178 7.59 -3.59 13.70
C PHE A 178 7.76 -2.48 14.73
N ALA A 179 8.75 -2.59 15.62
CA ALA A 179 9.05 -1.53 16.59
C ALA A 179 9.37 -0.19 15.91
N ARG A 180 10.16 -0.19 14.83
CA ARG A 180 10.48 1.03 14.06
C ARG A 180 9.29 1.60 13.30
N ALA A 181 8.42 0.72 12.79
CA ALA A 181 7.20 1.09 12.10
C ALA A 181 6.09 1.56 13.07
N GLY A 182 6.30 1.49 14.38
CA GLY A 182 5.29 1.82 15.38
C GLY A 182 4.16 0.79 15.44
N VAL A 183 4.38 -0.42 14.93
CA VAL A 183 3.38 -1.50 14.97
C VAL A 183 3.29 -2.04 16.38
N ARG A 184 2.07 -2.05 16.92
CA ARG A 184 1.79 -2.67 18.20
C ARG A 184 0.94 -3.91 18.02
N MET A 185 1.42 -5.02 18.55
CA MET A 185 0.79 -6.34 18.42
C MET A 185 -0.49 -6.49 19.25
N ASP A 186 -0.76 -5.58 20.19
CA ASP A 186 -1.99 -5.52 20.99
C ASP A 186 -3.17 -4.84 20.26
N ASP A 187 -2.89 -4.09 19.19
CA ASP A 187 -3.83 -3.20 18.51
C ASP A 187 -4.61 -3.85 17.35
N GLY A 188 -4.30 -5.10 17.01
CA GLY A 188 -4.87 -5.83 15.88
C GLY A 188 -3.87 -6.78 15.23
N ASP A 189 -4.26 -7.35 14.10
CA ASP A 189 -3.37 -8.23 13.35
C ASP A 189 -2.24 -7.41 12.69
N ALA A 190 -1.09 -8.05 12.47
CA ALA A 190 0.06 -7.44 11.80
C ALA A 190 0.50 -8.29 10.61
N ALA A 191 0.60 -7.66 9.44
CA ALA A 191 1.14 -8.28 8.23
C ALA A 191 2.46 -7.62 7.84
N HIS A 192 3.39 -8.45 7.38
CA HIS A 192 4.66 -8.00 6.84
C HIS A 192 4.85 -8.56 5.43
N TRP A 193 4.79 -7.68 4.44
CA TRP A 193 5.18 -8.01 3.08
C TRP A 193 6.67 -7.81 2.87
N LEU A 194 7.37 -8.87 2.44
CA LEU A 194 8.74 -8.77 1.97
C LEU A 194 8.75 -8.81 0.45
N VAL A 195 9.12 -7.69 -0.16
CA VAL A 195 9.25 -7.53 -1.61
C VAL A 195 10.69 -7.84 -2.01
N CYS A 196 10.93 -9.04 -2.50
CA CYS A 196 12.25 -9.54 -2.85
C CYS A 196 12.43 -9.57 -4.38
N GLY A 197 12.87 -8.46 -4.97
CA GLY A 197 12.87 -8.30 -6.44
C GLY A 197 11.44 -8.37 -7.01
N ARG A 198 11.08 -9.47 -7.68
CA ARG A 198 9.73 -9.77 -8.20
C ARG A 198 9.01 -10.89 -7.44
N VAL A 199 9.52 -11.26 -6.27
CA VAL A 199 8.94 -12.28 -5.39
C VAL A 199 8.36 -11.60 -4.16
N LEU A 200 7.16 -12.02 -3.76
CA LEU A 200 6.55 -11.62 -2.49
C LEU A 200 6.61 -12.76 -1.49
N HIS A 201 6.97 -12.40 -0.26
CA HIS A 201 6.73 -13.24 0.90
C HIS A 201 5.82 -12.49 1.87
N LEU A 202 4.97 -13.23 2.57
CA LEU A 202 4.09 -12.71 3.60
C LEU A 202 4.46 -13.34 4.94
N ALA A 203 4.52 -12.51 5.98
CA ALA A 203 4.27 -12.97 7.34
C ALA A 203 2.99 -12.34 7.87
N TYR A 204 2.30 -13.08 8.71
CA TYR A 204 1.07 -12.66 9.35
C TYR A 204 1.07 -13.08 10.81
N PHE A 205 0.78 -12.12 11.68
CA PHE A 205 0.78 -12.31 13.11
C PHE A 205 -0.56 -11.87 13.68
N SER A 206 -1.12 -12.71 14.53
CA SER A 206 -2.35 -12.43 15.26
C SER A 206 -2.01 -12.04 16.71
N PRO A 207 -2.77 -11.13 17.34
CA PRO A 207 -2.71 -10.92 18.78
C PRO A 207 -3.20 -12.15 19.56
N ASP A 208 -4.01 -13.00 18.92
CA ASP A 208 -4.54 -14.23 19.51
C ASP A 208 -3.43 -15.29 19.66
N PRO A 209 -3.07 -15.67 20.91
CA PRO A 209 -2.00 -16.63 21.16
C PRO A 209 -2.30 -18.04 20.63
N ASP A 210 -3.57 -18.38 20.40
CA ASP A 210 -3.97 -19.69 19.87
C ASP A 210 -3.84 -19.75 18.34
N THR A 211 -3.61 -18.62 17.69
CA THR A 211 -3.39 -18.54 16.23
C THR A 211 -1.90 -18.57 15.92
N ALA A 212 -1.43 -19.70 15.38
CA ALA A 212 -0.04 -19.81 14.90
C ALA A 212 0.27 -18.74 13.84
N PRO A 213 1.44 -18.08 13.89
CA PRO A 213 1.81 -17.06 12.92
C PRO A 213 2.16 -17.68 11.57
N LEU A 214 1.81 -17.00 10.49
CA LEU A 214 2.32 -17.29 9.16
C LEU A 214 3.70 -16.64 9.04
N VAL A 215 4.72 -17.42 8.70
CA VAL A 215 6.07 -16.92 8.51
C VAL A 215 6.68 -17.39 7.19
N PRO A 216 7.55 -16.61 6.55
CA PRO A 216 8.14 -16.96 5.27
C PRO A 216 9.18 -18.08 5.45
N TRP A 217 8.76 -19.33 5.28
CA TRP A 217 9.57 -20.54 5.53
C TRP A 217 10.96 -20.49 4.87
N ASP A 218 11.05 -19.99 3.64
CA ASP A 218 12.32 -19.87 2.91
C ASP A 218 13.30 -18.86 3.50
N LEU A 219 12.80 -17.91 4.30
CA LEU A 219 13.61 -16.89 4.95
C LEU A 219 13.99 -17.28 6.39
N LEU A 220 13.40 -18.33 6.94
CA LEU A 220 13.80 -18.84 8.24
C LEU A 220 15.21 -19.45 8.22
N SER A 221 15.96 -19.19 9.29
CA SER A 221 17.21 -19.87 9.59
C SER A 221 16.97 -21.35 9.95
N ARG A 222 18.03 -22.17 9.90
CA ARG A 222 17.96 -23.58 10.33
C ARG A 222 17.59 -23.73 11.81
N ALA A 223 17.86 -22.72 12.64
CA ALA A 223 17.46 -22.76 14.04
C ALA A 223 15.95 -22.56 14.17
N GLU A 224 15.41 -21.54 13.47
CA GLU A 224 13.97 -21.26 13.44
C GLU A 224 13.16 -22.43 12.87
N LYS A 225 13.64 -23.07 11.79
CA LYS A 225 12.99 -24.27 11.21
C LYS A 225 13.03 -25.51 12.10
N ARG A 226 13.97 -25.59 13.05
CA ARG A 226 14.05 -26.72 14.00
C ARG A 226 13.19 -26.47 15.24
N GLY A 227 12.90 -25.21 15.55
CA GLY A 227 11.98 -24.82 16.62
C GLY A 227 10.52 -24.74 16.18
N GLY A 228 10.25 -24.55 14.89
CA GLY A 228 8.91 -24.60 14.29
C GLY A 228 8.83 -25.72 13.28
N GLY A 229 7.95 -26.70 13.51
CA GLY A 229 7.76 -27.86 12.64
C GLY A 229 7.60 -27.49 11.17
N GLU A 230 8.27 -28.25 10.31
CA GLU A 230 8.22 -28.14 8.86
C GLU A 230 6.80 -28.50 8.38
N LEU A 231 6.08 -27.50 7.85
CA LEU A 231 4.79 -27.70 7.17
C LEU A 231 5.07 -28.03 5.71
N THR A 232 5.11 -29.33 5.40
CA THR A 232 4.94 -29.86 4.03
C THR A 232 3.49 -29.80 3.61
#